data_AF-M4E9B2-F1
#
_entry.id   AF-M4E9B2-F1
#
_cell.length_a   1.000
_cell.length_b   1.000
_cell.length_c   1.000
_cell.angle_alpha   90.00
_cell.angle_beta   90.00
_cell.angle_gamma   90.00
#
_symmetry.space_group_name_H-M   'P 1'
#
loop_
_entity.id
_entity.type
_entity.pdbx_description
1 polymer ?
#
loop_
_entity_poly.entity_id
_entity_poly.type
_entity_poly.pdbx_seq_one_letter_code
_entity_poly.pdbx_strand_id
1 'polypeptide(L)'
;MSCSDAPSHNLFVYGSILEPAVAAVILDRPADTVPALLHGYHKYKLKGRPYPCIVPFESGKVNGKVITGVSDAELNKFDVTEGSEYERVTVEVVRMDNSEKMKVETYVWVNKDDPSMYGEWDYEEWRVIHADKFVEAFREVLEWNKNPNGKTREDIVKSLSDD
;
A
#
# COMPACT_ATOMS: atom_id res chain seq x y z
N MET A 1 -3.58 -30.95 -2.46
CA MET A 1 -2.66 -30.00 -3.13
C MET A 1 -2.11 -29.13 -2.03
N SER A 2 -0.85 -29.32 -1.66
CA SER A 2 -0.23 -28.59 -0.55
C SER A 2 0.00 -27.15 -1.00
N CYS A 3 -0.95 -26.26 -0.73
CA CYS A 3 -0.66 -24.82 -0.63
C CYS A 3 0.29 -24.69 0.55
N SER A 4 1.58 -24.58 0.26
CA SER A 4 2.55 -24.17 1.25
C SER A 4 2.17 -22.77 1.70
N ASP A 5 1.53 -22.68 2.88
CA ASP A 5 1.27 -21.46 3.65
C ASP A 5 2.60 -20.87 4.20
N ALA A 6 3.70 -21.08 3.49
CA ALA A 6 5.01 -20.64 3.89
C ALA A 6 5.14 -19.16 3.51
N PRO A 7 5.36 -18.26 4.48
CA PRO A 7 5.56 -16.84 4.22
C PRO A 7 6.82 -16.67 3.37
N SER A 8 6.64 -16.46 2.06
CA SER A 8 7.72 -16.47 1.08
C SER A 8 7.75 -15.20 0.21
N HIS A 9 6.73 -14.35 0.32
CA HIS A 9 6.63 -13.13 -0.46
C HIS A 9 7.09 -11.92 0.35
N ASN A 10 7.68 -10.97 -0.36
CA ASN A 10 8.10 -9.69 0.18
C ASN A 10 7.38 -8.60 -0.61
N LEU A 11 6.63 -7.75 0.08
CA LEU A 11 5.76 -6.76 -0.55
C LEU A 11 6.23 -5.35 -0.20
N PHE A 12 6.62 -4.56 -1.19
CA PHE A 12 6.93 -3.15 -1.02
C PHE A 12 5.66 -2.31 -1.03
N VAL A 13 5.49 -1.52 0.02
CA VAL A 13 4.37 -0.62 0.25
C VAL A 13 4.87 0.81 0.42
N TYR A 14 4.14 1.78 -0.12
CA TYR A 14 4.61 3.17 -0.26
C TYR A 14 3.52 4.23 0.00
N GLY A 15 2.31 3.80 0.40
CA GLY A 15 1.13 4.65 0.60
C GLY A 15 0.48 4.45 1.97
N SER A 16 -0.84 4.33 2.02
CA SER A 16 -1.62 4.17 3.26
C SER A 16 -1.22 2.94 4.09
N ILE A 17 -0.75 1.88 3.44
CA ILE A 17 -0.30 0.64 4.08
C ILE A 17 1.01 0.84 4.87
N LEU A 18 1.68 1.99 4.75
CA LEU A 18 2.85 2.34 5.58
C LEU A 18 2.50 2.47 7.07
N GLU A 19 1.23 2.76 7.38
CA GLU A 19 0.69 2.83 8.74
C GLU A 19 0.53 1.41 9.31
N PRO A 20 1.26 1.07 10.40
CA PRO A 20 1.22 -0.27 10.98
C PRO A 20 -0.19 -0.77 11.31
N ALA A 21 -1.10 0.11 11.72
CA ALA A 21 -2.49 -0.26 11.97
C ALA A 21 -3.19 -0.77 10.70
N VAL A 22 -2.99 -0.12 9.55
CA VAL A 22 -3.59 -0.53 8.27
C VAL A 22 -2.97 -1.84 7.79
N ALA A 23 -1.64 -1.98 7.86
CA ALA A 23 -0.97 -3.21 7.48
C ALA A 23 -1.41 -4.40 8.36
N ALA A 24 -1.54 -4.19 9.66
CA ALA A 24 -1.95 -5.24 10.59
C ALA A 24 -3.37 -5.73 10.34
N VAL A 25 -4.24 -4.84 9.86
CA VAL A 25 -5.62 -5.15 9.51
C VAL A 25 -5.70 -6.04 8.27
N ILE A 26 -4.92 -5.71 7.23
CA ILE A 26 -4.92 -6.50 5.99
C ILE A 26 -4.34 -7.89 6.28
N LEU A 27 -3.25 -7.96 7.04
CA LEU A 27 -2.60 -9.21 7.38
C LEU A 27 -3.34 -10.03 8.45
N ASP A 28 -4.21 -9.41 9.26
CA ASP A 28 -4.79 -10.00 10.48
C ASP A 28 -3.73 -10.36 11.54
N ARG A 29 -2.58 -9.70 11.50
CA ARG A 29 -1.44 -9.88 12.42
C ARG A 29 -0.50 -8.67 12.32
N PRO A 30 0.38 -8.41 13.32
CA PRO A 30 1.43 -7.41 13.17
C PRO A 30 2.32 -7.69 11.94
N ALA A 31 2.56 -6.65 11.15
CA ALA A 31 3.41 -6.68 9.96
C ALA A 31 4.88 -6.47 10.35
N ASP A 32 5.76 -7.40 9.97
CA ASP A 32 7.20 -7.17 10.02
C ASP A 32 7.61 -6.35 8.81
N THR A 33 8.06 -5.11 9.06
CA THR A 33 8.40 -4.17 7.99
C THR A 33 9.85 -3.71 8.06
N VAL A 34 10.51 -3.65 6.90
CA VAL A 34 11.86 -3.12 6.76
C VAL A 34 11.82 -1.86 5.89
N PRO A 35 12.42 -0.73 6.31
CA PRO A 35 12.47 0.47 5.47
C PRO A 35 13.29 0.21 4.21
N ALA A 36 12.76 0.62 3.05
CA ALA A 36 13.40 0.39 1.76
C ALA A 36 13.17 1.54 0.77
N LEU A 37 14.04 1.60 -0.23
CA LEU A 37 14.04 2.58 -1.29
C LEU A 37 13.87 1.89 -2.64
N LEU A 38 12.80 2.22 -3.35
CA LEU A 38 12.55 1.79 -4.72
C LEU A 38 13.11 2.84 -5.68
N HIS A 39 13.96 2.44 -6.63
CA HIS A 39 14.53 3.32 -7.65
C HIS A 39 13.81 3.13 -8.99
N GLY A 40 13.80 4.15 -9.85
CA GLY A 40 13.18 4.07 -11.18
C GLY A 40 11.66 4.26 -11.15
N TYR A 41 11.12 4.77 -10.05
CA TYR A 41 9.70 5.06 -9.88
C TYR A 41 9.51 6.43 -9.24
N HIS A 42 8.43 7.12 -9.59
CA HIS A 42 8.00 8.34 -8.91
C HIS A 42 6.61 8.16 -8.33
N LYS A 43 6.38 8.80 -7.17
CA LYS A 43 5.17 8.64 -6.39
C LYS A 43 4.30 9.89 -6.51
N TYR A 44 3.13 9.75 -7.11
CA TYR A 44 2.21 10.84 -7.40
C TYR A 44 1.01 10.84 -6.46
N LYS A 45 0.43 12.02 -6.22
CA LYS A 45 -0.91 12.15 -5.62
C LYS A 45 -1.96 11.98 -6.72
N LEU A 46 -3.12 11.44 -6.34
CA LEU A 46 -4.27 11.29 -7.23
C LEU A 46 -5.41 12.21 -6.79
N LYS A 47 -6.01 12.96 -7.72
CA LYS A 47 -7.13 13.87 -7.40
C LYS A 47 -8.34 13.06 -6.93
N GLY A 48 -8.92 13.46 -5.79
CA GLY A 48 -10.09 12.79 -5.22
C GLY A 48 -9.81 11.42 -4.61
N ARG A 49 -8.52 11.07 -4.40
CA ARG A 49 -8.13 9.81 -3.77
C ARG A 49 -7.10 10.07 -2.67
N PRO A 50 -7.32 9.56 -1.45
CA PRO A 50 -6.43 9.77 -0.32
C PRO A 50 -5.22 8.82 -0.31
N TYR A 51 -4.88 8.19 -1.44
CA TYR A 51 -3.75 7.27 -1.55
C TYR A 51 -2.90 7.56 -2.80
N PRO A 52 -1.58 7.33 -2.72
CA PRO A 52 -0.68 7.59 -3.83
C PRO A 52 -0.69 6.48 -4.87
N CYS A 53 -0.16 6.81 -6.05
CA CYS A 53 0.28 5.84 -7.04
C CYS A 53 1.77 5.97 -7.30
N ILE A 54 2.40 4.88 -7.73
CA ILE A 54 3.72 4.94 -8.35
C ILE A 54 3.62 4.61 -9.83
N VAL A 55 4.44 5.29 -10.63
CA VAL A 55 4.65 4.97 -12.05
C VAL A 55 6.15 4.98 -12.35
N PRO A 56 6.60 4.25 -13.38
CA PRO A 56 8.00 4.25 -13.79
C PRO A 56 8.51 5.65 -14.12
N PHE A 57 9.64 6.03 -13.54
CA PHE A 57 10.31 7.30 -13.76
C PHE A 57 11.80 7.15 -13.48
N GLU A 58 12.64 7.28 -14.52
CA GLU A 58 14.04 6.81 -14.51
C GLU A 58 14.90 7.39 -13.38
N SER A 59 14.78 8.69 -13.10
CA SER A 59 15.51 9.37 -12.02
C SER A 59 14.76 9.38 -10.68
N GLY A 60 13.60 8.72 -10.63
CA GLY A 60 12.70 8.70 -9.49
C GLY A 60 13.18 7.76 -8.40
N LYS A 61 12.80 8.11 -7.17
CA LYS A 61 12.98 7.26 -6.00
C LYS A 61 11.75 7.34 -5.12
N VAL A 62 11.34 6.19 -4.58
CA VAL A 62 10.18 6.08 -3.69
C VAL A 62 10.63 5.49 -2.37
N ASN A 63 10.51 6.29 -1.31
CA ASN A 63 10.66 5.79 0.05
C ASN A 63 9.41 5.01 0.45
N GLY A 64 9.62 3.81 0.99
CA GLY A 64 8.55 2.96 1.49
C GLY A 64 9.08 1.94 2.49
N LYS A 65 8.30 0.89 2.69
CA LYS A 65 8.65 -0.24 3.56
C LYS A 65 8.37 -1.54 2.82
N VAL A 66 9.15 -2.57 3.12
CA VAL A 66 8.88 -3.93 2.67
C VAL A 66 8.26 -4.69 3.81
N ILE A 67 7.06 -5.22 3.61
CA ILE A 67 6.45 -6.22 4.47
C ILE A 67 7.08 -7.56 4.11
N THR A 68 7.78 -8.17 5.06
CA THR A 68 8.46 -9.45 4.85
C THR A 68 7.60 -10.61 5.32
N GLY A 69 7.73 -11.75 4.66
CA GLY A 69 7.07 -12.98 5.08
C GLY A 69 5.55 -12.90 4.91
N VAL A 70 5.10 -12.44 3.75
CA VAL A 70 3.70 -12.45 3.35
C VAL A 70 3.36 -13.83 2.78
N SER A 71 2.28 -14.45 3.24
CA SER A 71 1.77 -15.70 2.68
C SER A 71 0.96 -15.46 1.41
N ASP A 72 0.75 -16.48 0.58
CA ASP A 72 -0.10 -16.34 -0.63
C ASP A 72 -1.53 -15.88 -0.31
N ALA A 73 -2.07 -16.32 0.82
CA ALA A 73 -3.41 -15.92 1.26
C ALA A 73 -3.46 -14.43 1.64
N GLU A 74 -2.44 -13.93 2.34
CA GLU A 74 -2.30 -12.52 2.68
C GLU A 74 -2.06 -11.67 1.42
N LEU A 75 -1.22 -12.16 0.51
CA LEU A 75 -0.93 -11.50 -0.76
C LEU A 75 -2.23 -11.30 -1.58
N ASN A 76 -3.09 -12.31 -1.63
CA ASN A 76 -4.39 -12.21 -2.30
C ASN A 76 -5.32 -11.17 -1.63
N LYS A 77 -5.23 -10.94 -0.31
CA LYS A 77 -5.98 -9.86 0.34
C LYS A 77 -5.52 -8.49 -0.15
N PHE A 78 -4.22 -8.31 -0.36
CA PHE A 78 -3.69 -7.07 -0.97
C PHE A 78 -4.18 -6.92 -2.42
N ASP A 79 -4.14 -7.99 -3.23
CA ASP A 79 -4.66 -7.94 -4.60
C ASP A 79 -6.12 -7.50 -4.66
N VAL A 80 -6.96 -8.06 -3.79
CA VAL A 80 -8.38 -7.68 -3.69
C VAL A 80 -8.54 -6.24 -3.21
N THR A 81 -7.66 -5.75 -2.33
CA THR A 81 -7.72 -4.40 -1.75
C THR A 81 -7.23 -3.31 -2.71
N GLU A 82 -6.27 -3.62 -3.57
CA GLU A 82 -5.74 -2.70 -4.59
C GLU A 82 -6.57 -2.78 -5.89
N GLY A 83 -7.22 -3.91 -6.13
CA GLY A 83 -8.15 -4.10 -7.25
C GLY A 83 -7.46 -4.02 -8.62
N SER A 84 -8.25 -3.73 -9.66
CA SER A 84 -7.75 -3.66 -11.04
C SER A 84 -7.04 -2.35 -11.40
N GLU A 85 -6.99 -1.39 -10.48
CA GLU A 85 -6.37 -0.08 -10.72
C GLU A 85 -4.84 -0.14 -10.62
N TYR A 86 -4.34 -1.16 -9.91
CA TYR A 86 -2.92 -1.44 -9.76
C TYR A 86 -2.57 -2.81 -10.34
N GLU A 87 -1.39 -2.89 -10.94
CA GLU A 87 -0.77 -4.12 -11.39
C GLU A 87 0.33 -4.52 -10.40
N ARG A 88 0.32 -5.78 -9.97
CA ARG A 88 1.41 -6.31 -9.15
C ARG A 88 2.60 -6.63 -10.04
N VAL A 89 3.74 -6.01 -9.74
CA VAL A 89 4.99 -6.21 -10.47
C VAL A 89 6.14 -6.50 -9.52
N THR A 90 7.10 -7.32 -9.98
CA THR A 90 8.34 -7.56 -9.25
C THR A 90 9.34 -6.44 -9.52
N VAL A 91 9.86 -5.84 -8.46
CA VAL A 91 10.86 -4.76 -8.50
C VAL A 91 12.04 -5.08 -7.59
N GLU A 92 13.14 -4.35 -7.78
CA GLU A 92 14.30 -4.39 -6.89
C GLU A 92 14.31 -3.14 -6.02
N VAL A 93 14.34 -3.33 -4.71
CA VAL A 93 14.44 -2.26 -3.72
C VAL A 93 15.77 -2.36 -2.98
N VAL A 94 16.25 -1.23 -2.48
CA VAL A 94 17.42 -1.17 -1.62
C VAL A 94 16.95 -1.00 -0.18
N ARG A 95 17.27 -1.94 0.69
CA ARG A 95 16.95 -1.83 2.11
C ARG A 95 17.75 -0.68 2.72
N MET A 96 17.11 0.13 3.57
CA MET A 96 17.78 1.28 4.18
C MET A 96 18.63 0.92 5.40
N ASP A 97 18.37 -0.23 6.02
CA ASP A 97 19.10 -0.67 7.21
C ASP A 97 20.51 -1.19 6.89
N ASN A 98 20.66 -1.89 5.77
CA ASN A 98 21.93 -2.50 5.39
C ASN A 98 22.39 -2.19 3.95
N SER A 99 21.65 -1.36 3.19
CA SER A 99 21.92 -1.04 1.78
C SER A 99 21.93 -2.24 0.83
N GLU A 100 21.35 -3.37 1.24
CA GLU A 100 21.24 -4.57 0.41
C GLU A 100 20.07 -4.47 -0.57
N LYS A 101 20.27 -5.01 -1.77
CA LYS A 101 19.23 -5.11 -2.78
C LYS A 101 18.36 -6.34 -2.53
N MET A 102 17.05 -6.14 -2.60
CA MET A 102 16.06 -7.20 -2.39
C MET A 102 15.02 -7.16 -3.51
N LYS A 103 14.69 -8.33 -4.06
CA LYS A 103 13.55 -8.48 -4.97
C LYS A 103 12.28 -8.61 -4.18
N VAL A 104 11.29 -7.80 -4.55
CA VAL A 104 10.01 -7.68 -3.86
C VAL A 104 8.92 -7.45 -4.90
N GLU A 105 7.68 -7.72 -4.54
CA GLU A 105 6.53 -7.33 -5.33
C GLU A 105 6.04 -5.96 -4.87
N THR A 106 5.43 -5.20 -5.77
CA THR A 106 4.79 -3.91 -5.46
C THR A 106 3.61 -3.70 -6.39
N TYR A 107 2.68 -2.85 -5.98
CA TYR A 107 1.56 -2.42 -6.81
C TYR A 107 1.96 -1.17 -7.58
N VAL A 108 1.89 -1.20 -8.91
CA VAL A 108 2.15 -0.06 -9.79
C VAL A 108 0.86 0.34 -10.46
N TRP A 109 0.63 1.63 -10.63
CA TRP A 109 -0.61 2.12 -11.22
C TRP A 109 -0.66 1.80 -12.72
N VAL A 110 -1.77 1.19 -13.15
CA VAL A 110 -1.93 0.71 -14.53
C VAL A 110 -1.96 1.87 -15.53
N ASN A 111 -2.67 2.96 -15.18
CA ASN A 111 -2.86 4.09 -16.07
C ASN A 111 -1.74 5.15 -15.93
N LYS A 112 -0.60 4.94 -16.59
CA LYS A 112 0.59 5.80 -16.46
C LYS A 112 0.37 7.26 -16.88
N ASP A 113 -0.60 7.52 -17.75
CA ASP A 113 -0.92 8.85 -18.28
C ASP A 113 -2.17 9.46 -17.62
N ASP A 114 -2.51 9.02 -16.41
CA ASP A 114 -3.72 9.46 -15.73
C ASP A 114 -3.69 10.98 -15.43
N PRO A 115 -4.64 11.77 -15.96
CA PRO A 115 -4.67 13.22 -15.76
C PRO A 115 -5.01 13.62 -14.32
N SER A 116 -5.44 12.68 -13.49
CA SER A 116 -5.64 12.88 -12.06
C SER A 116 -4.33 12.82 -11.26
N MET A 117 -3.22 12.37 -11.84
CA MET A 117 -1.91 12.41 -11.20
C MET A 117 -1.38 13.84 -11.12
N TYR A 118 -0.97 14.26 -9.92
CA TYR A 118 -0.39 15.57 -9.71
C TYR A 118 0.51 15.60 -8.49
N GLY A 119 1.58 16.40 -8.57
CA GLY A 119 2.52 16.61 -7.47
C GLY A 119 3.23 15.34 -6.99
N GLU A 120 4.15 15.52 -6.05
CA GLU A 120 4.78 14.43 -5.33
C GLU A 120 3.96 14.12 -4.08
N TRP A 121 3.74 12.82 -3.78
CA TRP A 121 3.11 12.43 -2.52
C TRP A 121 4.15 12.34 -1.40
N ASP A 122 3.93 13.14 -0.36
CA ASP A 122 4.74 13.10 0.85
C ASP A 122 4.00 12.36 1.97
N TYR A 123 4.69 11.39 2.58
CA TYR A 123 4.11 10.57 3.64
C TYR A 123 3.86 11.36 4.92
N GLU A 124 4.75 12.29 5.27
CA GLU A 124 4.66 13.06 6.50
C GLU A 124 3.51 14.06 6.41
N GLU A 125 3.35 14.72 5.27
CA GLU A 125 2.21 15.58 4.98
C GLU A 125 0.89 14.80 5.02
N TRP A 126 0.83 13.63 4.37
CA TRP A 126 -0.35 12.77 4.43
C TRP A 126 -0.66 12.31 5.86
N ARG A 127 0.37 11.95 6.63
CA ARG A 127 0.20 11.44 7.98
C ARG A 127 -0.38 12.50 8.91
N VAL A 128 0.09 13.73 8.84
CA VAL A 128 -0.41 14.82 9.70
C VAL A 128 -1.85 15.19 9.37
N ILE A 129 -2.23 15.18 8.09
CA ILE A 129 -3.55 15.65 7.64
C ILE A 129 -4.61 14.53 7.71
N HIS A 130 -4.22 13.31 7.34
CA HIS A 130 -5.17 12.23 7.08
C HIS A 130 -5.01 11.01 7.98
N ALA A 131 -3.86 10.75 8.62
CA ALA A 131 -3.66 9.47 9.32
C ALA A 131 -4.67 9.24 10.44
N ASP A 132 -4.98 10.25 11.25
CA ASP A 132 -5.90 10.10 12.38
C ASP A 132 -7.31 9.73 11.88
N LYS A 133 -7.83 10.49 10.90
CA LYS A 133 -9.11 10.20 10.22
C LYS A 133 -9.10 8.84 9.52
N PHE A 134 -7.98 8.44 8.90
CA PHE A 134 -7.87 7.17 8.20
C PHE A 134 -7.87 5.99 9.17
N VAL A 135 -7.19 6.13 10.31
CA VAL A 135 -7.13 5.11 11.36
C VAL A 135 -8.51 4.95 12.02
N GLU A 136 -9.21 6.04 12.31
CA GLU A 136 -10.57 5.99 12.83
C GLU A 136 -11.54 5.35 11.83
N ALA A 137 -11.51 5.75 10.56
CA ALA A 137 -12.38 5.18 9.54
C ALA A 137 -12.09 3.68 9.30
N PHE A 138 -10.82 3.25 9.33
CA PHE A 138 -10.47 1.83 9.27
C PHE A 138 -10.96 1.08 10.51
N ARG A 139 -10.85 1.65 11.72
CA ARG A 139 -11.39 1.05 12.95
C ARG A 139 -12.90 0.88 12.89
N GLU A 140 -13.64 1.90 12.47
CA GLU A 140 -15.11 1.82 12.35
C GLU A 140 -15.53 0.74 11.35
N VAL A 141 -14.85 0.64 10.20
CA VAL A 141 -15.12 -0.41 9.23
C VAL A 141 -14.80 -1.79 9.80
N LEU A 142 -13.76 -1.96 10.61
CA LEU A 142 -13.41 -3.24 11.22
C LEU A 142 -14.35 -3.67 12.34
N GLU A 143 -14.79 -2.72 13.18
CA GLU A 143 -15.85 -3.00 14.15
C GLU A 143 -17.15 -3.39 13.43
N TRP A 144 -17.41 -2.79 12.27
CA TRP A 144 -18.55 -3.14 11.41
C TRP A 144 -18.36 -4.44 10.62
N ASN A 145 -17.13 -4.81 10.22
CA ASN A 145 -16.81 -6.05 9.48
C ASN A 145 -16.91 -7.31 10.36
N LYS A 146 -17.08 -7.15 11.68
CA LYS A 146 -17.59 -8.22 12.56
C LYS A 146 -19.07 -8.53 12.31
N ASN A 147 -19.75 -7.79 11.43
CA ASN A 147 -21.09 -8.03 10.92
C ASN A 147 -21.03 -8.26 9.39
N PRO A 148 -21.72 -9.29 8.84
CA PRO A 148 -21.40 -9.89 7.53
C PRO A 148 -21.74 -9.10 6.25
N ASN A 149 -21.95 -7.78 6.31
CA ASN A 149 -22.27 -6.95 5.13
C ASN A 149 -21.27 -5.78 4.94
N GLY A 150 -20.00 -6.12 4.74
CA GLY A 150 -18.84 -5.21 4.75
C GLY A 150 -18.84 -4.10 3.69
N LYS A 151 -18.45 -2.89 4.12
CA LYS A 151 -18.10 -1.74 3.26
C LYS A 151 -16.71 -1.93 2.65
N THR A 152 -16.53 -1.50 1.40
CA THR A 152 -15.25 -1.62 0.69
C THR A 152 -14.34 -0.42 0.97
N ARG A 153 -13.06 -0.51 0.57
CA ARG A 153 -12.11 0.62 0.65
C ARG A 153 -12.62 1.85 -0.11
N GLU A 154 -13.41 1.67 -1.16
CA GLU A 154 -14.02 2.77 -1.91
C GLU A 154 -15.03 3.55 -1.07
N ASP A 155 -15.79 2.87 -0.19
CA ASP A 155 -16.73 3.52 0.73
C ASP A 155 -16.00 4.43 1.74
N ILE A 156 -14.84 4.00 2.24
CA ILE A 156 -13.98 4.79 3.15
C ILE A 156 -13.49 6.05 2.42
N VAL A 157 -12.99 5.87 1.21
CA VAL A 157 -12.43 6.93 0.38
C VAL A 157 -13.48 7.97 0.03
N LYS A 158 -14.69 7.52 -0.28
CA LYS A 158 -15.84 8.39 -0.49
C LYS A 158 -16.15 9.20 0.76
N SER A 159 -16.26 8.53 1.92
CA SER A 159 -16.52 9.19 3.20
C SER A 159 -15.47 10.23 3.61
N LEU A 160 -14.22 10.06 3.18
CA LEU A 160 -13.12 11.00 3.47
C LEU A 160 -13.04 12.15 2.45
N SER A 161 -13.74 12.05 1.32
CA SER A 161 -13.74 13.02 0.23
C SER A 161 -14.98 13.92 0.23
N ASP A 162 -15.99 13.60 1.06
CA ASP A 162 -17.25 14.33 1.21
C ASP A 162 -17.21 15.46 2.28
N ASP A 163 -16.01 15.85 2.76
CA ASP A 163 -15.80 16.95 3.74
C ASP A 163 -15.04 18.14 3.12
#